data_AF-A0AA37D1W4-F1
#
_entry.id   AF-A0AA37D1W4-F1
#
_cell.length_a   1.000
_cell.length_b   1.000
_cell.length_c   1.000
_cell.angle_alpha   90.00
_cell.angle_beta   90.00
_cell.angle_gamma   90.00
#
_symmetry.space_group_name_H-M   'P 1'
#
loop_
_entity.id
_entity.type
_entity.pdbx_description
1 polymer ?
#
loop_
_entity_poly.entity_id
_entity_poly.type
_entity_poly.pdbx_seq_one_letter_code
_entity_poly.pdbx_strand_id
1 'polypeptide(L)' 'MWAASRGLKAAHNHDPEARIFEPITYFADGRAGYDIQYLTRDELSADVLRQYERYLVLSQDKGQDLLSSAPEHTQPTQGE' A
#
# COMPACT_ATOMS: atom_id res chain seq x y z
N MET A 1 -16.80 -9.38 -29.57
CA MET A 1 -17.18 -8.38 -28.55
C MET A 1 -18.17 -9.03 -27.61
N TRP A 2 -18.01 -8.88 -26.29
CA TRP A 2 -19.04 -8.77 -25.24
C TRP A 2 -18.30 -8.68 -23.90
N ALA A 3 -17.74 -7.50 -23.63
CA ALA A 3 -17.40 -7.05 -22.29
C ALA A 3 -18.44 -5.99 -21.92
N ALA A 4 -19.40 -6.34 -21.07
CA ALA A 4 -20.15 -5.37 -20.27
C ALA A 4 -21.08 -6.11 -19.29
N SER A 5 -21.07 -5.62 -18.05
CA SER A 5 -22.07 -5.85 -17.01
C SER A 5 -21.97 -7.17 -16.22
N ARG A 6 -20.98 -7.24 -15.33
CA ARG A 6 -21.21 -7.79 -13.99
C ARG A 6 -21.23 -6.64 -12.99
N GLY A 7 -22.21 -5.75 -13.16
CA GLY A 7 -22.61 -4.84 -12.10
C GLY A 7 -23.37 -5.62 -11.04
N LEU A 8 -22.88 -5.53 -9.80
CA LEU A 8 -23.63 -5.68 -8.55
C LEU A 8 -24.60 -6.88 -8.47
N LYS A 9 -24.09 -8.06 -8.09
CA LYS A 9 -24.92 -9.07 -7.41
C LYS A 9 -24.84 -8.89 -5.90
N ALA A 10 -25.34 -7.76 -5.42
CA ALA A 10 -25.77 -7.59 -4.04
C ALA A 10 -27.30 -7.48 -4.01
N ALA A 11 -27.99 -8.57 -4.36
CA ALA A 11 -29.45 -8.61 -4.28
C ALA A 11 -29.98 -10.06 -4.33
N HIS A 12 -29.68 -10.88 -3.31
CA HIS A 12 -30.60 -11.96 -2.90
C HIS A 12 -30.34 -12.65 -1.55
N ASN A 13 -29.73 -11.98 -0.56
CA ASN A 13 -29.86 -12.42 0.83
C ASN A 13 -30.69 -11.38 1.57
N HIS A 14 -31.98 -11.67 1.74
CA HIS A 14 -32.84 -10.96 2.69
C HIS A 14 -32.60 -11.52 4.10
N ASP A 15 -31.34 -11.52 4.53
CA ASP A 15 -30.98 -11.76 5.92
C ASP A 15 -30.56 -10.42 6.51
N PRO A 16 -31.37 -9.80 7.38
CA PRO A 16 -31.03 -8.52 8.00
C PRO A 16 -29.77 -8.60 8.89
N GLU A 17 -29.31 -9.81 9.20
CA GLU A 17 -28.06 -10.09 9.94
C GLU A 17 -26.87 -10.44 9.03
N ALA A 18 -27.04 -10.39 7.69
CA ALA A 18 -25.95 -10.69 6.77
C ALA A 18 -24.84 -9.63 6.89
N ARG A 19 -23.77 -10.00 7.60
CA ARG A 19 -22.60 -9.14 7.78
C ARG A 19 -21.83 -9.04 6.47
N ILE A 20 -21.80 -7.84 5.91
CA ILE A 20 -21.00 -7.51 4.73
C ILE A 20 -19.57 -7.23 5.22
N PHE A 21 -18.58 -7.85 4.57
CA PHE A 21 -17.16 -7.61 4.81
C PHE A 21 -16.53 -7.01 3.55
N GLU A 22 -15.74 -5.95 3.74
CA GLU A 22 -15.03 -5.26 2.67
C GLU A 22 -13.53 -5.52 2.81
N PRO A 23 -12.86 -6.03 1.77
CA PRO A 23 -11.42 -6.23 1.81
C PRO A 23 -10.72 -4.89 1.55
N ILE A 24 -10.03 -4.37 2.56
CA ILE A 24 -9.27 -3.12 2.48
C ILE A 24 -7.81 -3.32 2.86
N THR A 25 -6.91 -2.56 2.25
CA THR A 25 -5.50 -2.52 2.65
C THR A 25 -5.29 -1.70 3.94
N TYR A 26 -4.18 -1.94 4.62
CA TYR A 26 -3.74 -1.15 5.77
C TYR A 26 -2.24 -0.87 5.67
N PHE A 27 -1.84 0.37 5.98
CA PHE A 27 -0.45 0.79 5.96
C PHE A 27 0.02 1.20 7.35
N ALA A 28 1.22 0.76 7.73
CA ALA A 28 1.80 1.01 9.06
C ALA A 28 2.13 2.50 9.31
N ASP A 29 2.22 3.31 8.27
CA ASP A 29 2.44 4.75 8.36
C ASP A 29 1.14 5.57 8.53
N GLY A 30 0.00 4.89 8.68
CA GLY A 30 -1.30 5.53 8.89
C GLY A 30 -1.94 6.09 7.62
N ARG A 31 -1.36 5.82 6.43
CA ARG A 31 -2.01 6.17 5.16
C ARG A 31 -3.34 5.43 5.01
N ALA A 32 -4.29 6.10 4.37
CA ALA A 32 -5.56 5.50 4.02
C ALA A 32 -5.34 4.26 3.14
N GLY A 33 -5.99 3.16 3.55
CA GLY A 33 -6.12 1.96 2.73
C GLY A 33 -7.04 2.19 1.53
N TYR A 34 -7.10 1.18 0.67
CA TYR A 34 -7.98 1.13 -0.48
C TYR A 34 -8.65 -0.23 -0.60
N ASP A 35 -9.85 -0.24 -1.19
CA ASP A 35 -10.61 -1.45 -1.51
C ASP A 35 -9.88 -2.26 -2.59
N ILE A 36 -9.80 -3.57 -2.36
CA ILE A 36 -9.16 -4.54 -3.26
C ILE A 36 -10.14 -5.59 -3.80
N GLN A 37 -11.44 -5.43 -3.58
CA GLN A 37 -12.50 -6.39 -3.92
C GLN A 37 -12.49 -6.81 -5.40
N TYR A 38 -11.99 -5.96 -6.29
CA TYR A 38 -11.99 -6.19 -7.74
C TYR A 38 -10.63 -6.60 -8.32
N LEU A 39 -9.60 -6.75 -7.48
CA LEU A 39 -8.30 -7.22 -7.96
C LEU A 39 -8.36 -8.72 -8.26
N THR A 40 -7.88 -9.11 -9.43
CA THR A 40 -7.53 -10.50 -9.70
C THR A 40 -6.37 -10.93 -8.80
N ARG A 41 -6.15 -12.25 -8.69
CA ARG A 41 -5.01 -12.80 -7.93
C ARG A 41 -3.66 -12.22 -8.40
N ASP A 42 -3.49 -12.07 -9.70
CA ASP A 42 -2.23 -11.60 -10.27
C ASP A 42 -2.06 -10.09 -10.06
N GLU A 43 -3.14 -9.31 -10.18
CA GLU A 43 -3.12 -7.88 -9.84
C GLU A 43 -2.86 -7.64 -8.36
N LEU A 44 -3.47 -8.43 -7.47
CA LEU A 44 -3.20 -8.38 -6.03
C LEU A 44 -1.73 -8.72 -5.73
N SER A 45 -1.17 -9.73 -6.40
CA SER A 45 0.24 -10.11 -6.23
C SER A 45 1.16 -8.98 -6.70
N ALA A 46 0.90 -8.40 -7.87
CA ALA A 46 1.65 -7.27 -8.39
C ALA A 46 1.53 -6.03 -7.49
N ASP A 47 0.35 -5.81 -6.90
CA ASP A 47 0.11 -4.71 -5.97
C ASP A 47 0.95 -4.83 -4.70
N VAL A 48 0.94 -6.00 -4.08
CA VAL A 48 1.74 -6.29 -2.89
C VAL A 48 3.23 -6.10 -3.17
N LEU A 49 3.74 -6.63 -4.30
CA LEU A 49 5.15 -6.47 -4.68
C LEU A 49 5.54 -5.00 -4.85
N ARG A 50 4.69 -4.21 -5.53
CA ARG A 50 4.95 -2.78 -5.75
C ARG A 50 4.97 -1.98 -4.44
N GLN A 51 4.05 -2.26 -3.51
CA GLN A 51 4.06 -1.58 -2.20
C GLN A 51 5.28 -2.00 -1.37
N TYR A 52 5.72 -3.26 -1.48
CA TYR A 52 6.92 -3.74 -0.83
C TYR A 52 8.19 -3.07 -1.36
N GLU A 53 8.33 -2.94 -2.69
CA GLU A 53 9.44 -2.20 -3.31
C GLU A 53 9.46 -0.74 -2.83
N ARG A 54 8.30 -0.08 -2.80
CA ARG A 54 8.19 1.28 -2.25
C ARG A 54 8.60 1.36 -0.79
N TYR A 55 8.22 0.38 0.02
CA TYR A 55 8.63 0.29 1.42
C TYR A 55 10.15 0.19 1.54
N LEU A 56 10.82 -0.63 0.73
CA LEU A 56 12.28 -0.75 0.74
C LEU A 56 12.96 0.58 0.42
N VAL A 57 12.50 1.31 -0.60
CA VAL A 57 13.04 2.63 -0.96
C VAL A 57 12.87 3.63 0.19
N LEU A 58 11.68 3.73 0.76
CA LEU A 58 11.40 4.64 1.88
C LEU A 58 12.17 4.26 3.15
N SER A 59 12.42 2.97 3.38
CA SER A 59 13.17 2.49 4.55
C SER A 59 14.66 2.81 4.43
N GLN A 60 15.22 2.79 3.22
CA GLN A 60 16.61 3.17 2.98
C GLN A 60 16.81 4.68 3.21
N ASP A 61 15.86 5.51 2.75
CA ASP A 61 15.89 6.96 2.95
C ASP A 61 15.85 7.33 4.44
N LYS A 62 14.92 6.74 5.21
CA LYS A 62 14.86 6.93 6.68
C LYS A 62 16.12 6.44 7.40
N GLY A 63 16.73 5.35 6.92
CA GLY A 63 17.99 4.85 7.44
C GLY A 63 19.16 5.81 7.16
N GLN A 64 19.19 6.42 5.98
CA GLN A 64 20.19 7.44 5.64
C GLN A 64 20.01 8.72 6.45
N ASP A 65 18.79 9.21 6.64
CA ASP A 65 18.51 10.43 7.43
C ASP A 65 19.00 10.29 8.89
N LEU A 66 18.78 9.11 9.49
CA LEU A 66 19.31 8.79 10.82
C LEU A 66 20.85 8.73 10.84
N LEU A 67 21.50 8.27 9.76
CA LEU A 67 22.95 8.16 9.66
C LEU A 67 23.63 9.51 9.39
N SER A 68 23.01 10.39 8.59
CA SER A 68 23.50 11.76 8.33
C SER A 68 23.31 12.70 9.51
N SER A 69 22.32 12.42 10.37
CA SER A 69 22.08 13.18 11.61
C SER A 69 23.03 12.78 12.76
N ALA A 70 23.81 11.72 12.59
CA ALA A 70 24.83 11.34 13.56
C ALA A 70 25.99 12.37 13.54
N PRO A 71 26.39 12.94 14.69
CA PRO A 71 27.33 14.06 14.76
C PRO A 71 28.71 13.79 14.14
N GLU A 72 29.04 12.52 13.87
CA GLU A 72 30.30 12.08 13.26
C GLU A 72 30.37 12.35 11.74
N HIS A 73 29.25 12.64 11.06
CA HIS A 73 29.19 12.94 9.62
C HIS A 73 29.01 14.43 9.31
N THR A 74 29.83 15.29 9.92
CA THR A 74 30.04 16.64 9.36
C THR A 74 31.03 16.51 8.20
N GLN A 75 30.58 16.82 6.98
CA GLN A 75 31.51 16.93 5.84
C GLN A 75 32.61 17.92 6.24
N PRO A 76 33.90 17.58 6.05
CA PRO A 76 34.96 18.50 6.37
C PRO A 76 34.76 19.73 5.49
N THR A 77 34.56 20.87 6.14
CA THR A 77 34.63 22.20 5.56
C THR A 77 35.89 22.26 4.71
N GLN A 78 35.72 22.22 3.38
CA GLN A 78 36.82 22.53 2.48
C GLN A 78 37.13 24.01 2.69
N GLY A 79 38.19 24.28 3.46
CA GLY A 79 38.77 25.60 3.56
C GLY A 79 39.46 25.94 2.25
N GLU A 80 39.16 27.12 1.73
CA GLU A 80 40.10 28.14 1.24
C GLU A 80 39.38 29.48 1.14
#